data_AF-A0A914XSU9-F1
#
_entry.id   AF-A0A914XSU9-F1
#
_cell.length_a   1.000
_cell.length_b   1.000
_cell.length_c   1.000
_cell.angle_alpha   90.00
_cell.angle_beta   90.00
_cell.angle_gamma   90.00
#
_symmetry.space_group_name_H-M   'P 1'
#
loop_
_entity.id
_entity.type
_entity.pdbx_description
1 polymer ?
#
loop_
_entity_poly.entity_id
_entity_poly.type
_entity_poly.pdbx_seq_one_letter_code
_entity_poly.pdbx_strand_id
1 'polypeptide(L)'
;MERPVHSIRVEQVRVDDGKWHKFVLFQAWENVKIQLDNTVLFKILTQRSFVFGNLRTNSDVFVGGLPTVRTFKNLAKCHPPFDGIQKDLRVP
;
A
#
# COMPACT_ATOMS: atom_id res chain seq x y z
N MET A 1 18.30 -3.21 -12.36
CA MET A 1 16.96 -3.63 -12.83
C MET A 1 15.95 -2.80 -12.05
N GLU A 2 15.32 -1.81 -12.66
CA GLU A 2 14.28 -1.02 -11.99
C GLU A 2 13.03 -1.89 -11.83
N ARG A 3 12.50 -1.96 -10.61
CA ARG A 3 11.22 -2.63 -10.37
C ARG A 3 10.10 -1.70 -10.86
N PRO A 4 9.17 -2.17 -11.71
CA PRO A 4 8.06 -1.35 -12.14
C PRO A 4 7.24 -0.91 -10.92
N VAL A 5 7.03 0.40 -10.80
CA VAL A 5 6.16 1.00 -9.77
C VAL A 5 4.78 1.22 -10.38
N HIS A 6 3.78 0.50 -9.88
CA HIS A 6 2.39 0.73 -10.27
C HIS A 6 1.76 1.77 -9.35
N SER A 7 1.50 2.97 -9.86
CA SER A 7 0.70 3.96 -9.17
C SER A 7 -0.78 3.80 -9.50
N ILE A 8 -1.62 3.82 -8.47
CA ILE A 8 -3.08 3.92 -8.57
C ILE A 8 -3.47 5.16 -7.77
N ARG A 9 -4.24 6.07 -8.38
CA ARG A 9 -4.64 7.33 -7.77
C ARG A 9 -6.16 7.35 -7.56
N VAL A 10 -6.58 7.73 -6.36
CA VAL A 10 -7.97 8.04 -6.02
C VAL A 10 -8.10 9.56 -6.05
N GLU A 11 -8.43 10.13 -7.21
CA GLU A 11 -8.23 11.57 -7.48
C GLU A 11 -9.26 12.52 -6.84
N GLN A 12 -10.00 12.11 -5.81
CA GLN A 12 -11.12 12.89 -5.29
C GLN A 12 -11.25 12.92 -3.75
N VAL A 13 -10.31 12.34 -3.01
CA VAL A 13 -10.37 12.32 -1.54
C VAL A 13 -9.14 13.01 -0.97
N ARG A 14 -9.37 14.14 -0.30
CA ARG A 14 -8.35 14.79 0.54
C ARG A 14 -8.23 13.99 1.84
N VAL A 15 -7.02 13.54 2.19
CA VAL A 15 -6.76 12.66 3.36
C VAL A 15 -5.91 13.30 4.46
N ASP A 16 -5.34 14.47 4.18
CA ASP A 16 -4.53 15.27 5.11
C ASP A 16 -5.38 16.26 5.94
N ASP A 17 -6.63 15.92 6.21
CA ASP A 17 -7.61 16.84 6.80
C ASP A 17 -7.82 16.65 8.32
N GLY A 18 -7.01 15.79 8.95
CA GLY A 18 -7.09 15.45 10.37
C GLY A 18 -8.26 14.55 10.75
N LYS A 19 -8.98 13.97 9.78
CA LYS A 19 -10.10 13.05 10.02
C LYS A 19 -9.70 11.60 9.76
N TRP A 20 -10.57 10.70 10.23
CA TRP A 20 -10.42 9.28 9.95
C TRP A 20 -10.89 8.96 8.53
N HIS A 21 -10.00 8.32 7.77
CA HIS A 21 -10.30 7.75 6.47
C HIS A 21 -10.25 6.23 6.52
N LYS A 22 -11.23 5.58 5.89
CA LYS A 22 -11.28 4.12 5.80
C LYS A 22 -10.68 3.66 4.49
N PHE A 23 -9.58 2.90 4.56
CA PHE A 23 -8.93 2.32 3.40
C PHE A 23 -9.12 0.80 3.37
N VAL A 24 -9.48 0.26 2.20
CA VAL A 24 -9.55 -1.18 1.94
C VAL A 24 -8.88 -1.48 0.60
N LEU A 25 -7.91 -2.39 0.62
CA LEU A 25 -7.29 -2.97 -0.56
C LEU A 25 -7.72 -4.43 -0.64
N PHE A 26 -8.26 -4.83 -1.80
CA PHE A 26 -8.58 -6.21 -2.10
C PHE A 26 -7.90 -6.60 -3.41
N GLN A 27 -7.17 -7.72 -3.40
CA GLN A 27 -6.61 -8.32 -4.60
C GLN A 27 -7.18 -9.72 -4.80
N ALA A 28 -7.65 -10.00 -6.01
CA ALA A 28 -7.98 -11.35 -6.47
C ALA A 28 -7.43 -11.55 -7.88
N TRP A 29 -6.42 -12.43 -8.01
CA TRP A 29 -5.70 -12.64 -9.26
C TRP A 29 -5.15 -11.32 -9.81
N GLU A 30 -5.61 -10.91 -10.99
CA GLU A 30 -5.21 -9.65 -11.64
C GLU A 30 -6.09 -8.47 -11.22
N ASN A 31 -7.19 -8.71 -10.51
CA ASN A 31 -8.12 -7.66 -10.10
C ASN A 31 -7.69 -7.05 -8.78
N VAL A 32 -7.49 -5.74 -8.79
CA VAL A 32 -7.26 -4.92 -7.60
C VAL A 32 -8.45 -3.99 -7.43
N LYS A 33 -9.10 -4.08 -6.26
CA LYS A 33 -10.10 -3.13 -5.80
C LYS A 33 -9.48 -2.28 -4.69
N ILE A 34 -9.56 -0.96 -4.86
CA ILE A 34 -9.21 0.02 -3.84
C ILE A 34 -10.48 0.73 -3.43
N GLN A 35 -10.70 0.84 -2.13
CA GLN A 35 -11.76 1.67 -1.58
C GLN A 35 -11.16 2.63 -0.55
N LEU A 36 -11.46 3.92 -0.72
CA LEU A 36 -11.13 4.98 0.21
C LEU A 36 -12.43 5.72 0.55
N ASP A 37 -12.86 5.60 1.80
CA ASP A 37 -14.18 6.04 2.27
C ASP A 37 -15.31 5.49 1.39
N ASN A 38 -15.97 6.38 0.65
CA ASN A 38 -17.08 6.06 -0.26
C ASN A 38 -16.62 5.92 -1.72
N THR A 39 -15.35 6.21 -2.03
CA THR A 39 -14.80 6.12 -3.38
C THR A 39 -14.23 4.73 -3.63
N VAL A 40 -14.67 4.08 -4.70
CA VAL A 40 -14.23 2.75 -5.10
C VAL A 40 -13.59 2.80 -6.48
N LEU A 41 -12.42 2.18 -6.62
CA LEU A 41 -11.69 2.02 -7.88
C LEU A 41 -11.37 0.54 -8.13
N PHE A 42 -11.44 0.16 -9.40
CA PHE A 42 -11.03 -1.16 -9.88
C PHE A 42 -9.91 -1.01 -10.91
N LYS A 43 -8.89 -1.84 -10.81
CA LYS A 43 -7.79 -1.89 -11.77
C LYS A 43 -7.38 -3.33 -12.02
N ILE A 44 -7.05 -3.64 -13.26
CA ILE A 44 -6.45 -4.92 -13.63
C ILE A 44 -4.93 -4.71 -13.67
N LEU A 45 -4.19 -5.46 -12.85
CA LEU A 45 -2.73 -5.50 -12.82
C LEU A 45 -2.30 -6.92 -13.21
N THR A 46 -1.46 -7.04 -14.24
CA THR A 46 -0.98 -8.36 -14.69
C THR A 46 -0.13 -9.02 -13.59
N GLN A 47 -0.20 -10.34 -13.42
CA GLN A 47 0.44 -11.02 -12.28
C GLN A 47 1.96 -10.83 -12.18
N ARG A 48 2.65 -10.58 -13.31
CA ARG A 48 4.10 -10.28 -13.31
C ARG A 48 4.43 -8.91 -12.68
N SER A 49 3.42 -8.08 -12.52
CA SER A 49 3.52 -6.65 -12.21
C SER A 49 3.07 -6.34 -10.78
N PHE A 50 2.18 -7.17 -10.20
CA PHE A 50 1.71 -7.00 -8.83
C PHE A 50 1.18 -8.30 -8.22
N VAL A 51 1.85 -8.79 -7.18
CA VAL A 51 1.33 -9.80 -6.24
C VAL A 51 1.48 -9.19 -4.86
N PHE A 52 0.40 -9.15 -4.06
CA PHE A 52 0.43 -8.72 -2.65
C PHE A 52 1.13 -9.78 -1.79
N GLY A 53 2.39 -10.05 -2.13
CA GLY A 53 3.20 -11.06 -1.49
C GLY A 53 2.75 -12.50 -1.73
N ASN A 54 3.65 -13.42 -1.43
CA ASN A 54 3.24 -14.77 -1.05
C ASN A 54 3.26 -14.81 0.47
N LEU A 55 2.10 -14.84 1.12
CA LEU A 55 1.97 -14.83 2.58
C LEU A 55 2.72 -15.99 3.26
N ARG A 56 3.05 -17.06 2.53
CA ARG A 56 3.83 -18.20 3.04
C ARG A 56 5.34 -17.94 3.06
N THR A 57 5.85 -17.08 2.18
CA THR A 57 7.29 -16.91 1.96
C THR A 57 7.79 -15.47 2.14
N ASN A 58 6.89 -14.52 2.31
CA ASN A 58 7.25 -13.15 2.67
C ASN A 58 7.77 -13.13 4.12
N SER A 59 8.86 -12.40 4.35
CA SER A 59 9.51 -12.34 5.68
C SER A 59 8.72 -11.49 6.67
N ASP A 60 8.45 -10.23 6.32
CA ASP A 60 7.85 -9.25 7.24
C ASP A 60 6.97 -8.24 6.50
N VAL A 61 5.97 -7.70 7.20
CA VAL A 61 5.14 -6.57 6.74
C VAL A 61 5.46 -5.37 7.63
N PHE A 62 5.92 -4.27 7.01
CA PHE A 62 6.19 -3.02 7.70
C PHE A 62 5.08 -2.01 7.41
N VAL A 63 4.54 -1.42 8.48
CA VAL A 63 3.43 -0.47 8.40
C VAL A 63 3.88 0.84 9.01
N GLY A 64 3.61 1.95 8.32
CA GLY A 64 4.00 3.28 8.76
C GLY A 64 5.47 3.65 8.52
N GLY A 65 6.29 2.76 7.96
CA GLY A 65 7.67 3.10 7.61
C GLY A 65 8.50 1.87 7.27
N LEU A 66 9.74 2.09 6.83
CA LEU A 66 10.70 1.03 6.58
C LEU A 66 11.80 1.04 7.66
N PRO A 67 12.32 -0.12 8.08
CA PRO A 67 13.46 -0.18 8.98
C PRO A 67 14.68 0.52 8.39
N THR A 68 15.50 1.18 9.20
CA THR A 68 16.70 1.90 8.74
C THR A 68 17.93 1.00 8.52
N VAL A 69 17.72 -0.31 8.42
CA VAL A 69 18.79 -1.29 8.16
C VAL A 69 19.32 -1.18 6.74
N ARG A 70 20.53 -1.71 6.50
CA ARG A 70 21.25 -1.58 5.21
C ARG A 70 20.37 -1.91 4.00
N THR A 71 19.53 -2.94 4.10
CA THR A 71 18.62 -3.39 3.03
C THR A 71 17.63 -2.33 2.58
N PHE A 72 17.10 -1.51 3.48
CA PHE A 72 16.06 -0.52 3.18
C PHE A 72 16.54 0.93 3.28
N LYS A 73 17.82 1.16 3.62
CA LYS A 73 18.38 2.48 3.91
C LYS A 73 18.10 3.54 2.84
N ASN A 74 18.16 3.18 1.56
CA ASN A 74 17.89 4.11 0.46
C ASN A 74 16.38 4.38 0.31
N LEU A 75 15.54 3.35 0.45
CA LEU A 75 14.08 3.48 0.34
C LEU A 75 13.51 4.28 1.53
N ALA A 76 13.99 4.01 2.74
CA ALA A 76 13.60 4.73 3.96
C ALA A 76 14.01 6.21 3.94
N LYS A 77 15.01 6.59 3.13
CA LYS A 77 15.37 8.01 2.91
C LYS A 77 14.41 8.71 1.95
N CYS A 78 13.97 8.03 0.90
CA CYS A 78 13.05 8.60 -0.10
C CYS A 78 11.61 8.67 0.41
N HIS A 79 11.25 7.81 1.37
CA HIS A 79 9.91 7.72 1.93
C HIS A 79 9.99 7.90 3.45
N PRO A 80 9.71 9.12 3.97
CA PRO A 80 9.68 9.35 5.40
C PRO A 80 8.64 8.44 6.06
N PRO A 81 8.83 8.09 7.35
CA PRO A 81 7.81 7.38 8.11
C PRO A 81 6.47 8.14 8.08
N PHE A 82 5.39 7.38 8.19
CA PHE A 82 4.03 7.89 8.30
C PHE A 82 3.89 8.75 9.56
N ASP A 83 3.32 9.93 9.38
CA ASP A 83 2.99 10.87 10.45
C ASP A 83 1.47 10.94 10.61
N GLY A 84 0.94 10.25 11.62
CA GLY A 84 -0.48 10.12 11.86
C GLY A 84 -0.83 8.88 12.67
N ILE A 85 -2.12 8.54 12.70
CA ILE A 85 -2.63 7.40 13.46
C ILE A 85 -3.25 6.38 12.51
N GLN A 86 -2.85 5.12 12.65
CA GLN A 86 -3.45 3.98 11.96
C GLN A 86 -4.10 3.08 13.01
N LYS A 87 -5.34 2.66 12.76
CA LYS A 87 -6.08 1.74 13.64
C LYS A 87 -6.82 0.71 12.81
N ASP A 88 -7.27 -0.36 13.46
CA ASP A 88 -8.09 -1.41 12.86
C ASP A 88 -7.43 -2.08 11.63
N LEU A 89 -6.09 -2.17 11.63
CA LEU A 89 -5.35 -2.87 10.58
C LEU A 89 -5.70 -4.36 10.60
N ARG A 90 -6.16 -4.86 9.45
CA ARG A 90 -6.50 -6.27 9.26
C ARG A 90 -5.87 -6.74 7.95
N VAL A 91 -5.14 -7.84 8.02
CA VAL A 91 -4.65 -8.57 6.86
C VAL A 91 -5.44 -9.88 6.82
N PRO A 92 -6.07 -10.24 5.70
CA PRO A 92 -6.79 -11.50 5.57
C PRO A 92 -5.86 -12.72 5.67
#